data_AF-A0A120HVU0-F1
#
_entry.id   AF-A0A120HVU0-F1
#
_cell.length_a   1.000
_cell.length_b   1.000
_cell.length_c   1.000
_cell.angle_alpha   90.00
_cell.angle_beta   90.00
_cell.angle_gamma   90.00
#
_symmetry.space_group_name_H-M   'P 1'
#
loop_
_entity.id
_entity.type
_entity.pdbx_description
1 polymer ?
#
loop_
_entity_poly.entity_id
_entity_poly.type
_entity_poly.pdbx_seq_one_letter_code
_entity_poly.pdbx_strand_id
1 'polypeptide(L)'
;MAPFGLMSVGANLLTKSLALFSSASVVRCSCVAPVLKSFSTTTGGPPKRPLTAYITYVKEMHPNISRQNPGVKNVDIVRKLAQQWKVLTPEQKQPFQDASLASKEQYKLEVEKYKAQLSPAQTAALAIEKRQKVAKRKAIRRKKELNSLGKPKRPRSAFNIFMSEHFEEAKGNNMQTKMKSLRDDWERFSATQKQMYIQLAEDDKVRYKNEIKSWEEHMIEIGREDLVRRKERRATKA
;
A
#
# COMPACT_ATOMS: atom_id res chain seq x y z
N MET A 1 -18.46 -59.45 -52.87
CA MET A 1 -19.10 -58.68 -53.95
C MET A 1 -18.44 -57.32 -54.03
N ALA A 2 -17.65 -57.07 -55.06
CA ALA A 2 -17.46 -55.71 -55.61
C ALA A 2 -18.62 -55.45 -56.62
N PRO A 3 -18.86 -54.24 -57.21
CA PRO A 3 -17.86 -53.18 -57.32
C PRO A 3 -18.34 -51.68 -57.49
N PHE A 4 -17.33 -50.80 -57.60
CA PHE A 4 -17.15 -49.58 -58.43
C PHE A 4 -18.04 -48.31 -58.37
N GLY A 5 -17.31 -47.17 -58.34
CA GLY A 5 -17.66 -45.84 -58.90
C GLY A 5 -16.89 -44.71 -58.18
N LEU A 6 -15.63 -44.35 -58.51
CA LEU A 6 -15.16 -43.36 -59.53
C LEU A 6 -15.94 -42.04 -59.53
N MET A 7 -15.44 -40.79 -59.62
CA MET A 7 -14.17 -40.04 -59.80
C MET A 7 -14.54 -38.57 -59.41
N SER A 8 -13.66 -37.66 -58.98
CA SER A 8 -12.89 -36.81 -59.90
C SER A 8 -11.96 -35.85 -59.14
N VAL A 9 -10.79 -35.70 -59.73
CA VAL A 9 -9.67 -34.80 -59.43
C VAL A 9 -10.00 -33.37 -59.86
N GLY A 10 -9.39 -32.39 -59.18
CA GLY A 10 -9.32 -30.99 -59.61
C GLY A 10 -8.19 -30.24 -58.90
N ALA A 11 -6.97 -30.38 -59.42
CA ALA A 11 -5.84 -29.52 -59.10
C ALA A 11 -5.84 -28.29 -60.02
N ASN A 12 -5.37 -27.13 -59.51
CA ASN A 12 -4.75 -25.99 -60.24
C ASN A 12 -4.23 -25.03 -59.14
N LEU A 13 -2.96 -25.04 -58.70
CA LEU A 13 -1.74 -24.46 -59.29
C LEU A 13 -1.84 -23.01 -59.78
N LEU A 14 -1.06 -22.15 -59.09
CA LEU A 14 -0.32 -20.95 -59.55
C LEU A 14 -1.20 -19.77 -60.05
N THR A 15 -0.96 -18.49 -59.72
CA THR A 15 0.28 -17.71 -59.78
C THR A 15 0.09 -16.35 -59.09
N LYS A 16 1.16 -15.92 -58.39
CA LYS A 16 1.78 -14.58 -58.38
C LYS A 16 0.90 -13.32 -58.47
N SER A 17 1.04 -12.43 -57.48
CA SER A 17 1.28 -11.01 -57.75
C SER A 17 1.83 -10.28 -56.51
N LEU A 18 3.03 -9.71 -56.66
CA LEU A 18 3.65 -8.71 -55.80
C LEU A 18 2.89 -7.38 -55.91
N ALA A 19 2.59 -6.74 -54.78
CA ALA A 19 2.48 -5.29 -54.71
C ALA A 19 2.94 -4.80 -53.33
N LEU A 20 4.16 -4.27 -53.33
CA LEU A 20 4.69 -3.35 -52.34
C LEU A 20 3.78 -2.11 -52.29
N PHE A 21 3.18 -1.82 -51.13
CA PHE A 21 2.81 -0.45 -50.80
C PHE A 21 3.40 -0.07 -49.45
N SER A 22 4.54 0.60 -49.58
CA SER A 22 5.07 1.55 -48.62
C SER A 22 4.02 2.61 -48.30
N SER A 23 3.66 2.72 -47.03
CA SER A 23 3.29 4.01 -46.45
C SER A 23 3.78 4.05 -45.00
N ALA A 24 4.97 4.62 -44.82
CA ALA A 24 5.43 5.08 -43.53
C ALA A 24 4.46 6.15 -43.02
N SER A 25 3.54 5.77 -42.14
CA SER A 25 2.77 6.74 -41.36
C SER A 25 3.68 7.31 -40.29
N VAL A 26 4.38 8.40 -40.65
CA VAL A 26 5.03 9.28 -39.69
C VAL A 26 3.92 9.95 -38.88
N VAL A 27 3.57 9.35 -37.74
CA VAL A 27 2.76 10.02 -36.72
C VAL A 27 3.65 11.11 -36.13
N ARG A 28 3.58 12.32 -36.72
CA ARG A 28 4.02 13.55 -36.07
C ARG A 28 3.21 13.68 -34.78
N CYS A 29 3.82 13.28 -33.67
CA CYS A 29 3.37 13.65 -32.35
C CYS A 29 3.67 15.15 -32.17
N SER A 30 2.76 16.00 -32.63
CA SER A 30 2.78 17.43 -32.32
C SER A 30 2.44 17.60 -30.85
N CYS A 31 3.44 17.49 -29.99
CA CYS A 31 3.35 17.91 -28.60
C CYS A 31 3.37 19.44 -28.56
N VAL A 32 2.25 20.06 -28.89
CA VAL A 32 1.96 21.42 -28.43
C VAL A 32 1.76 21.27 -26.93
N ALA A 33 2.81 21.54 -26.15
CA ALA A 33 2.76 21.48 -24.70
C ALA A 33 1.65 22.42 -24.21
N PRO A 34 0.52 21.90 -23.69
CA PRO A 34 -0.42 22.77 -23.03
C PRO A 34 0.28 23.24 -21.76
N VAL A 35 0.33 24.55 -21.57
CA VAL A 35 0.72 25.19 -20.31
C VAL A 35 -0.06 24.52 -19.19
N LEU A 36 0.62 23.63 -18.46
CA LEU A 36 0.07 22.90 -17.33
C LEU A 36 -0.23 23.93 -16.24
N LYS A 37 -1.47 24.42 -16.20
CA LYS A 37 -2.05 24.99 -14.98
C LYS A 37 -1.97 23.91 -13.91
N SER A 38 -0.95 24.02 -13.08
CA SER A 38 -0.77 23.25 -11.85
C SER A 38 -1.99 23.51 -10.96
N PHE A 39 -2.95 22.60 -10.98
CA PHE A 39 -4.05 22.61 -10.02
C PHE A 39 -3.50 22.20 -8.65
N SER A 40 -2.99 23.19 -7.91
CA SER A 40 -2.71 23.09 -6.48
C SER A 40 -4.02 23.24 -5.70
N THR A 41 -4.78 22.16 -5.57
CA THR A 41 -5.88 22.12 -4.59
C THR A 41 -5.31 21.75 -3.22
N THR A 42 -4.76 22.73 -2.51
CA THR A 42 -4.82 22.82 -1.03
C THR A 42 -4.63 24.27 -0.64
N THR A 43 -5.72 25.05 -0.69
CA THR A 43 -5.82 26.37 -0.07
C THR A 43 -5.58 26.23 1.44
N GLY A 44 -4.35 26.50 1.89
CA GLY A 44 -3.97 26.58 3.33
C GLY A 44 -2.94 25.56 3.83
N GLY A 45 -2.48 24.63 3.00
CA GLY A 45 -1.46 23.64 3.39
C GLY A 45 -0.04 23.99 2.90
N PRO A 46 1.01 23.33 3.41
CA PRO A 46 2.35 23.45 2.86
C PRO A 46 2.35 23.06 1.37
N PRO A 47 3.07 23.79 0.50
CA PRO A 47 3.16 23.46 -0.92
C PRO A 47 3.56 22.00 -1.12
N LYS A 48 2.92 21.31 -2.06
CA LYS A 48 3.20 19.91 -2.38
C LYS A 48 4.36 19.84 -3.36
N ARG A 49 5.21 18.82 -3.18
CA ARG A 49 6.32 18.57 -4.10
C ARG A 49 5.77 18.32 -5.52
N PRO A 50 6.38 18.91 -6.56
CA PRO A 50 5.95 18.71 -7.93
C PRO A 50 6.27 17.29 -8.40
N LEU A 51 5.58 16.87 -9.44
CA LEU A 51 5.80 15.55 -10.04
C LEU A 51 7.15 15.52 -10.77
N THR A 52 7.81 14.37 -10.72
CA THR A 52 9.00 14.12 -11.53
C THR A 52 8.59 13.85 -12.98
N ALA A 53 9.50 14.03 -13.93
CA ALA A 53 9.26 13.78 -15.36
C ALA A 53 8.54 12.45 -15.64
N TYR A 54 9.04 11.36 -15.04
CA TYR A 54 8.42 10.03 -15.17
C TYR A 54 7.00 9.98 -14.59
N ILE A 55 6.76 10.59 -13.44
CA ILE A 55 5.42 10.58 -12.83
C ILE A 55 4.43 11.45 -13.62
N THR A 56 4.91 12.55 -14.21
CA THR A 56 4.13 13.34 -15.16
C THR A 56 3.74 12.50 -16.38
N TYR A 57 4.70 11.79 -16.99
CA TYR A 57 4.44 10.84 -18.07
C TYR A 57 3.42 9.77 -17.67
N VAL A 58 3.60 9.12 -16.51
CA VAL A 58 2.63 8.12 -16.01
C VAL A 58 1.26 8.74 -15.82
N LYS A 59 1.16 9.95 -15.26
CA LYS A 59 -0.12 10.65 -15.04
C LYS A 59 -0.86 10.89 -16.36
N GLU A 60 -0.14 11.27 -17.41
CA GLU A 60 -0.73 11.55 -18.73
C GLU A 60 -1.10 10.27 -19.49
N MET A 61 -0.25 9.25 -19.43
CA MET A 61 -0.44 8.02 -20.22
C MET A 61 -1.33 6.98 -19.52
N HIS A 62 -1.36 6.96 -18.19
CA HIS A 62 -2.11 5.97 -17.41
C HIS A 62 -3.60 5.90 -17.76
N PRO A 63 -4.37 7.02 -17.86
CA PRO A 63 -5.79 6.96 -18.20
C PRO A 63 -6.04 6.28 -19.55
N ASN A 64 -5.18 6.52 -20.54
CA ASN A 64 -5.32 5.94 -21.87
C ASN A 64 -5.06 4.44 -21.85
N ILE A 65 -3.98 3.99 -21.21
CA ILE A 65 -3.68 2.54 -21.10
C ILE A 65 -4.72 1.82 -20.24
N SER A 66 -5.17 2.45 -19.15
CA SER A 66 -6.21 1.89 -18.29
C SER A 66 -7.53 1.72 -19.05
N ARG A 67 -7.92 2.66 -19.90
CA ARG A 67 -9.13 2.56 -20.74
C ARG A 67 -9.01 1.45 -21.78
N GLN A 68 -7.82 1.26 -22.35
CA GLN A 68 -7.55 0.20 -23.33
C GLN A 68 -7.45 -1.20 -22.71
N ASN A 69 -7.22 -1.29 -21.40
CA ASN A 69 -7.00 -2.56 -20.69
C ASN A 69 -7.96 -2.65 -19.48
N PRO A 70 -9.29 -2.65 -19.69
CA PRO A 70 -10.23 -2.79 -18.59
C PRO A 70 -10.03 -4.14 -17.90
N GLY A 71 -10.02 -4.15 -16.56
CA GLY A 71 -9.81 -5.36 -15.76
C GLY A 71 -8.35 -5.71 -15.45
N VAL A 72 -7.38 -5.07 -16.10
CA VAL A 72 -5.96 -5.23 -15.71
C VAL A 72 -5.68 -4.47 -14.42
N LYS A 73 -4.91 -5.07 -13.51
CA LYS A 73 -4.53 -4.42 -12.25
C LYS A 73 -3.64 -3.20 -12.54
N ASN A 74 -3.91 -2.10 -11.85
CA ASN A 74 -3.12 -0.86 -11.97
C ASN A 74 -1.61 -1.08 -11.78
N VAL A 75 -1.20 -2.05 -10.96
CA VAL A 75 0.22 -2.38 -10.74
C VAL A 75 0.89 -2.84 -12.04
N ASP A 76 0.19 -3.62 -12.86
CA ASP A 76 0.71 -4.13 -14.12
C ASP A 76 0.71 -3.05 -15.21
N ILE A 77 -0.31 -2.17 -15.21
CA ILE A 77 -0.36 -0.99 -16.07
C ILE A 77 0.84 -0.07 -15.79
N VAL A 78 1.09 0.25 -14.52
CA VAL A 78 2.23 1.09 -14.12
C VAL A 78 3.56 0.39 -14.44
N ARG A 79 3.65 -0.95 -14.32
CA ARG A 79 4.85 -1.71 -14.74
C ARG A 79 5.09 -1.57 -16.25
N LYS A 80 4.05 -1.66 -17.07
CA LYS A 80 4.13 -1.46 -18.52
C LYS A 80 4.59 -0.04 -18.86
N LEU A 81 4.03 0.98 -18.21
CA LEU A 81 4.47 2.38 -18.36
C LEU A 81 5.93 2.58 -17.96
N ALA A 82 6.39 1.93 -16.90
CA ALA A 82 7.79 1.98 -16.48
C ALA A 82 8.73 1.40 -17.55
N GLN A 83 8.32 0.30 -18.20
CA GLN A 83 9.06 -0.29 -19.32
C GLN A 83 9.07 0.64 -20.53
N GLN A 84 7.92 1.20 -20.91
CA GLN A 84 7.82 2.16 -22.02
C GLN A 84 8.73 3.37 -21.79
N TRP A 85 8.68 3.97 -20.60
CA TRP A 85 9.55 5.09 -20.23
C TRP A 85 11.03 4.77 -20.37
N LYS A 86 11.47 3.55 -20.02
CA LYS A 86 12.89 3.16 -20.18
C LYS A 86 13.32 3.18 -21.64
N VAL A 87 12.45 2.75 -22.55
CA VAL A 87 12.72 2.64 -23.99
C VAL A 87 12.60 3.97 -24.74
N LEU A 88 11.88 4.96 -24.19
CA LEU A 88 11.76 6.29 -24.81
C LEU A 88 13.14 6.95 -25.03
N THR A 89 13.28 7.64 -26.16
CA THR A 89 14.50 8.39 -26.50
C THR A 89 14.67 9.60 -25.58
N PRO A 90 15.89 10.15 -25.45
CA PRO A 90 16.12 11.38 -24.69
C PRO A 90 15.21 12.53 -25.16
N GLU A 91 15.04 12.68 -26.47
CA GLU A 91 14.17 13.70 -27.08
C GLU A 91 12.71 13.55 -26.65
N GLN A 92 12.19 12.31 -26.60
CA GLN A 92 10.82 12.05 -26.14
C GLN A 92 10.64 12.30 -24.64
N LYS A 93 11.71 12.15 -23.85
CA LYS A 93 11.70 12.43 -22.42
C LYS A 93 11.86 13.92 -22.12
N GLN A 94 12.46 14.68 -23.03
CA GLN A 94 12.85 16.07 -22.80
C GLN A 94 11.69 16.98 -22.38
N PRO A 95 10.50 16.96 -23.02
CA PRO A 95 9.39 17.81 -22.60
C PRO A 95 8.96 17.57 -21.15
N PHE A 96 8.99 16.30 -20.70
CA PHE A 96 8.65 15.94 -19.33
C PHE A 96 9.73 16.36 -18.35
N GLN A 97 11.00 16.33 -18.74
CA GLN A 97 12.12 16.80 -17.93
C GLN A 97 12.06 18.31 -17.74
N ASP A 98 11.86 19.05 -18.82
CA ASP A 98 11.77 20.52 -18.79
C ASP A 98 10.57 20.98 -17.95
N ALA A 99 9.40 20.37 -18.16
CA ALA A 99 8.20 20.66 -17.36
C ALA A 99 8.40 20.34 -15.86
N SER A 100 9.10 19.24 -15.55
CA SER A 100 9.42 18.86 -14.18
C SER A 100 10.41 19.83 -13.52
N LEU A 101 11.41 20.31 -14.27
CA LEU A 101 12.37 21.31 -13.82
C LEU A 101 11.68 22.64 -13.52
N ALA A 102 10.89 23.15 -14.45
CA ALA A 102 10.11 24.38 -14.27
C ALA A 102 9.19 24.30 -13.04
N SER A 103 8.48 23.17 -12.89
CA SER A 103 7.62 22.94 -11.71
C SER A 103 8.42 22.89 -10.40
N LYS A 104 9.65 22.36 -10.42
CA LYS A 104 10.55 22.32 -9.27
C LYS A 104 11.04 23.70 -8.86
N GLU A 105 11.29 24.59 -9.81
CA GLU A 105 11.66 25.99 -9.55
C GLU A 105 10.48 26.76 -8.94
N GLN A 106 9.29 26.65 -9.54
CA GLN A 106 8.07 27.24 -8.98
C GLN A 106 7.82 26.77 -7.54
N TYR A 107 7.96 25.46 -7.29
CA TYR A 107 7.81 24.88 -5.96
C TYR A 107 8.78 25.48 -4.94
N LYS A 108 10.04 25.73 -5.31
CA LYS A 108 11.01 26.37 -4.39
C LYS A 108 10.51 27.74 -3.95
N LEU A 109 10.09 28.56 -4.90
CA LEU A 109 9.55 29.90 -4.63
C LEU A 109 8.28 29.84 -3.77
N GLU A 110 7.37 28.92 -4.06
CA GLU A 110 6.16 28.70 -3.26
C GLU A 110 6.48 28.28 -1.82
N VAL A 111 7.47 27.40 -1.61
CA VAL A 111 7.89 26.96 -0.28
C VAL A 111 8.52 28.10 0.51
N GLU A 112 9.34 28.93 -0.13
CA GLU A 112 9.95 30.09 0.52
C GLU A 112 8.89 31.10 0.94
N LYS A 113 7.95 31.44 0.05
CA LYS A 113 6.80 32.29 0.36
C LYS A 113 5.95 31.71 1.49
N TYR A 114 5.65 30.41 1.43
CA TYR A 114 4.88 29.73 2.47
C TYR A 114 5.58 29.78 3.83
N LYS A 115 6.89 29.50 3.89
CA LYS A 115 7.66 29.56 5.14
C LYS A 115 7.71 30.98 5.73
N ALA A 116 7.83 32.00 4.87
CA ALA A 116 7.85 33.39 5.31
C ALA A 116 6.49 33.85 5.88
N GLN A 117 5.38 33.21 5.49
CA GLN A 117 4.04 33.51 5.99
C GLN A 117 3.71 32.84 7.32
N LEU A 118 4.52 31.87 7.79
CA LEU A 118 4.22 31.10 8.99
C LEU A 118 4.63 31.83 10.26
N SER A 119 3.76 31.79 11.27
CA SER A 119 4.15 32.19 12.63
C SER A 119 5.06 31.14 13.30
N PRO A 120 5.85 31.52 14.32
CA PRO A 120 6.63 30.56 15.11
C PRO A 120 5.76 29.43 15.70
N ALA A 121 4.56 29.77 16.17
CA ALA A 121 3.61 28.79 16.71
C ALA A 121 3.11 27.79 15.65
N GLN A 122 2.78 28.26 14.45
CA GLN A 122 2.40 27.40 13.33
C GLN A 122 3.55 26.49 12.89
N THR A 123 4.78 27.03 12.85
CA THR A 123 5.98 26.26 12.52
C THR A 123 6.21 25.14 13.53
N ALA A 124 6.08 25.43 14.83
CA ALA A 124 6.18 24.42 15.89
C ALA A 124 5.08 23.35 15.78
N ALA A 125 3.83 23.74 15.51
CA ALA A 125 2.73 22.80 15.31
C ALA A 125 2.98 21.85 14.13
N LEU A 126 3.45 22.37 12.99
CA LEU A 126 3.81 21.56 11.83
C LEU A 126 4.97 20.59 12.13
N ALA A 127 5.96 21.01 12.93
CA ALA A 127 7.05 20.15 13.36
C ALA A 127 6.57 19.00 14.25
N ILE A 128 5.65 19.26 15.19
CA ILE A 128 5.01 18.25 16.04
C ILE A 128 4.20 17.27 15.19
N GLU A 129 3.37 17.77 14.28
CA GLU A 129 2.56 16.93 13.37
C GLU A 129 3.45 16.03 12.51
N LYS A 130 4.55 16.58 11.95
CA LYS A 130 5.55 15.81 11.20
C LYS A 130 6.19 14.72 12.06
N ARG A 131 6.56 15.03 13.30
CA ARG A 131 7.13 14.04 14.25
C ARG A 131 6.13 12.93 14.55
N GLN A 132 4.86 13.25 14.79
CA GLN A 132 3.79 12.27 15.01
C GLN A 132 3.57 11.39 13.78
N LYS A 133 3.53 11.96 12.57
CA LYS A 133 3.41 11.21 11.30
C LYS A 133 4.57 10.25 11.09
N VAL A 134 5.81 10.69 11.35
CA VAL A 134 7.01 9.83 11.26
C VAL A 134 6.97 8.72 12.31
N ALA A 135 6.64 9.04 13.56
CA ALA A 135 6.50 8.05 14.63
C ALA A 135 5.43 6.99 14.30
N LYS A 136 4.26 7.40 13.80
CA LYS A 136 3.19 6.50 13.33
C LYS A 136 3.66 5.58 12.22
N ARG A 137 4.34 6.13 11.19
CA ARG A 137 4.91 5.31 10.09
C ARG A 137 5.95 4.31 10.59
N LYS A 138 6.83 4.71 11.51
CA LYS A 138 7.83 3.83 12.14
C LYS A 138 7.16 2.72 12.96
N ALA A 139 6.13 3.05 13.74
CA ALA A 139 5.37 2.09 14.53
C ALA A 139 4.64 1.06 13.65
N ILE A 140 4.02 1.50 12.55
CA ILE A 140 3.37 0.60 11.58
C ILE A 140 4.40 -0.32 10.91
N ARG A 141 5.55 0.21 10.47
CA ARG A 141 6.62 -0.60 9.89
C ARG A 141 7.12 -1.66 10.87
N ARG A 142 7.42 -1.24 12.11
CA ARG A 142 7.84 -2.16 13.18
C ARG A 142 6.80 -3.24 13.45
N LYS A 143 5.51 -2.89 13.51
CA LYS A 143 4.43 -3.87 13.69
C LYS A 143 4.37 -4.88 12.54
N LYS A 144 4.50 -4.43 11.28
CA LYS A 144 4.53 -5.33 10.12
C LYS A 144 5.72 -6.29 10.15
N GLU A 145 6.90 -5.78 10.50
CA GLU A 145 8.11 -6.60 10.67
C GLU A 145 7.93 -7.65 11.77
N LEU A 146 7.44 -7.25 12.95
CA LEU A 146 7.17 -8.19 14.03
C LEU A 146 6.13 -9.25 13.63
N ASN A 147 5.11 -8.87 12.87
CA ASN A 147 4.11 -9.79 12.34
C ASN A 147 4.71 -10.76 11.32
N SER A 148 5.59 -10.29 10.41
CA SER A 148 6.26 -11.17 9.44
C SER A 148 7.25 -12.12 10.09
N LEU A 149 7.83 -11.73 11.24
CA LEU A 149 8.68 -12.59 12.07
C LEU A 149 7.88 -13.52 12.98
N GLY A 150 6.56 -13.58 12.84
CA GLY A 150 5.71 -14.50 13.61
C GLY A 150 5.67 -14.20 15.11
N LYS A 151 5.89 -12.95 15.54
CA LYS A 151 5.90 -12.62 16.96
C LYS A 151 4.58 -13.02 17.65
N PRO A 152 4.63 -13.83 18.73
CA PRO A 152 3.45 -14.27 19.46
C PRO A 152 2.53 -13.14 19.88
N LYS A 153 1.22 -13.34 19.70
CA LYS A 153 0.20 -12.39 20.18
C LYS A 153 0.15 -12.42 21.71
N ARG A 154 -0.04 -11.25 22.30
CA ARG A 154 -0.15 -11.07 23.76
C ARG A 154 -1.25 -11.97 24.35
N PRO A 155 -1.14 -12.33 25.64
CA PRO A 155 -2.18 -13.10 26.33
C PRO A 155 -3.53 -12.40 26.21
N ARG A 156 -4.58 -13.15 25.93
CA ARG A 156 -5.96 -12.67 25.95
C ARG A 156 -6.43 -12.56 27.40
N SER A 157 -7.13 -11.46 27.71
CA SER A 157 -7.83 -11.36 29.00
C SER A 157 -9.11 -12.19 28.98
N ALA A 158 -9.65 -12.51 30.16
CA ALA A 158 -10.92 -13.23 30.30
C ALA A 158 -12.04 -12.58 29.49
N PHE A 159 -12.13 -11.25 29.56
CA PHE A 159 -13.10 -10.48 28.77
C PHE A 159 -12.82 -10.53 27.26
N ASN A 160 -11.56 -10.63 26.81
CA ASN A 160 -11.29 -10.79 25.36
C ASN A 160 -11.74 -12.16 24.84
N ILE A 161 -11.62 -13.21 25.66
CA ILE A 161 -12.06 -14.57 25.32
C ILE A 161 -13.59 -14.60 25.25
N PHE A 162 -14.26 -14.12 26.31
CA PHE A 162 -15.70 -13.91 26.32
C PHE A 162 -16.17 -13.09 25.12
N MET A 163 -15.55 -11.93 24.88
CA MET A 163 -15.90 -11.08 23.74
C MET A 163 -15.78 -11.84 22.42
N SER A 164 -14.73 -12.64 22.21
CA SER A 164 -14.59 -13.39 20.96
C SER A 164 -15.66 -14.46 20.75
N GLU A 165 -16.16 -15.07 21.83
CA GLU A 165 -17.22 -16.09 21.76
C GLU A 165 -18.60 -15.48 21.57
N HIS A 166 -18.87 -14.34 22.22
CA HIS A 166 -20.20 -13.72 22.25
C HIS A 166 -20.37 -12.59 21.21
N PHE A 167 -19.34 -12.27 20.41
CA PHE A 167 -19.36 -11.12 19.49
C PHE A 167 -20.44 -11.21 18.40
N GLU A 168 -20.66 -12.41 17.86
CA GLU A 168 -21.62 -12.63 16.77
C GLU A 168 -23.05 -12.36 17.25
N GLU A 169 -23.38 -12.87 18.43
CA GLU A 169 -24.68 -12.76 19.11
C GLU A 169 -24.92 -11.38 19.78
N ALA A 170 -23.87 -10.57 19.93
CA ALA A 170 -23.96 -9.26 20.56
C ALA A 170 -24.98 -8.34 19.87
N LYS A 171 -25.82 -7.69 20.68
CA LYS A 171 -26.84 -6.75 20.20
C LYS A 171 -26.19 -5.47 19.71
N GLY A 172 -26.55 -5.05 18.50
CA GLY A 172 -26.09 -3.79 17.92
C GLY A 172 -25.86 -3.87 16.42
N ASN A 173 -26.11 -2.77 15.73
CA ASN A 173 -25.92 -2.63 14.28
C ASN A 173 -24.49 -2.20 13.90
N ASN A 174 -23.70 -1.77 14.87
CA ASN A 174 -22.33 -1.32 14.67
C ASN A 174 -21.40 -1.83 15.80
N MET A 175 -20.09 -1.76 15.56
CA MET A 175 -19.08 -2.25 16.50
C MET A 175 -19.20 -1.63 17.89
N GLN A 176 -19.54 -0.34 17.97
CA GLN A 176 -19.64 0.41 19.21
C GLN A 176 -20.81 -0.06 20.07
N THR A 177 -21.98 -0.26 19.45
CA THR A 177 -23.19 -0.75 20.12
C THR A 177 -23.03 -2.20 20.56
N LYS A 178 -22.46 -3.06 19.70
CA LYS A 178 -22.09 -4.44 20.06
C LYS A 178 -21.14 -4.50 21.25
N MET A 179 -20.09 -3.69 21.23
CA MET A 179 -19.11 -3.63 22.32
C MET A 179 -19.74 -3.16 23.64
N LYS A 180 -20.71 -2.23 23.59
CA LYS A 180 -21.45 -1.80 24.77
C LYS A 180 -22.32 -2.94 25.32
N SER A 181 -23.08 -3.64 24.47
CA SER A 181 -23.86 -4.81 24.89
C SER A 181 -22.97 -5.86 25.56
N LEU A 182 -21.83 -6.21 24.95
CA LEU A 182 -20.90 -7.19 25.51
C LEU A 182 -20.33 -6.79 26.87
N ARG A 183 -20.11 -5.47 27.10
CA ARG A 183 -19.71 -4.97 28.42
C ARG A 183 -20.81 -5.20 29.45
N ASP A 184 -22.04 -4.82 29.11
CA ASP A 184 -23.19 -4.98 30.00
C ASP A 184 -23.45 -6.47 30.30
N ASP A 185 -23.35 -7.33 29.28
CA ASP A 185 -23.53 -8.78 29.41
C ASP A 185 -22.42 -9.41 30.28
N TRP A 186 -21.15 -9.00 30.08
CA TRP A 186 -20.06 -9.42 30.95
C TRP A 186 -20.26 -9.00 32.40
N GLU A 187 -20.77 -7.79 32.66
CA GLU A 187 -21.04 -7.34 34.03
C GLU A 187 -22.11 -8.21 34.71
N ARG A 188 -23.13 -8.63 33.97
CA ARG A 188 -24.22 -9.50 34.44
C ARG A 188 -23.78 -10.94 34.74
N PHE A 189 -22.67 -11.41 34.17
CA PHE A 189 -22.19 -12.77 34.45
C PHE A 189 -21.86 -12.95 35.94
N SER A 190 -22.25 -14.08 36.49
CA SER A 190 -21.92 -14.46 37.87
C SER A 190 -20.41 -14.68 38.04
N ALA A 191 -19.94 -14.65 39.29
CA ALA A 191 -18.53 -14.92 39.59
C ALA A 191 -18.10 -16.31 39.07
N THR A 192 -18.96 -17.32 39.19
CA THR A 192 -18.69 -18.68 38.69
C THR A 192 -18.59 -18.72 37.17
N GLN A 193 -19.47 -18.03 36.44
CA GLN A 193 -19.40 -17.94 34.98
C GLN A 193 -18.13 -17.20 34.53
N LYS A 194 -17.78 -16.10 35.21
CA LYS A 194 -16.53 -15.36 34.97
C LYS A 194 -15.30 -16.22 35.27
N GLN A 195 -15.36 -17.10 36.28
CA GLN A 195 -14.24 -17.96 36.67
C GLN A 195 -13.78 -18.86 35.52
N MET A 196 -14.70 -19.39 34.71
CA MET A 196 -14.37 -20.17 33.52
C MET A 196 -13.45 -19.38 32.56
N TYR A 197 -13.81 -18.14 32.23
CA TYR A 197 -13.00 -17.29 31.35
C TYR A 197 -11.70 -16.82 32.01
N ILE A 198 -11.69 -16.66 33.34
CA ILE A 198 -10.47 -16.37 34.11
C ILE A 198 -9.49 -17.52 33.96
N GLN A 199 -9.93 -18.78 34.09
CA GLN A 199 -9.07 -19.95 33.87
C GLN A 199 -8.53 -19.99 32.43
N LEU A 200 -9.40 -19.80 31.43
CA LEU A 200 -8.96 -19.74 30.02
C LEU A 200 -7.92 -18.63 29.77
N ALA A 201 -8.03 -17.50 30.47
CA ALA A 201 -7.05 -16.42 30.39
C ALA A 201 -5.72 -16.77 31.09
N GLU A 202 -5.74 -17.53 32.18
CA GLU A 202 -4.52 -18.07 32.80
C GLU A 202 -3.83 -19.07 31.88
N ASP A 203 -4.58 -19.95 31.22
CA ASP A 203 -4.04 -20.90 30.23
C ASP A 203 -3.41 -20.15 29.04
N ASP A 204 -4.05 -19.08 28.54
CA ASP A 204 -3.51 -18.27 27.45
C ASP A 204 -2.23 -17.51 27.85
N LYS A 205 -2.06 -17.18 29.14
CA LYS A 205 -0.78 -16.67 29.66
C LYS A 205 0.31 -17.75 29.61
N VAL A 206 -0.01 -19.01 29.92
CA VAL A 206 0.94 -20.13 29.81
C VAL A 206 1.34 -20.34 28.35
N ARG A 207 0.38 -20.41 27.43
CA ARG A 207 0.61 -20.45 25.98
C ARG A 207 1.57 -19.34 25.54
N TYR A 208 1.26 -18.08 25.86
CA TYR A 208 2.09 -16.95 25.47
C TYR A 208 3.50 -17.04 26.06
N LYS A 209 3.66 -17.45 27.33
CA LYS A 209 4.98 -17.61 27.97
C LYS A 209 5.84 -18.62 27.21
N ASN A 210 5.27 -19.74 26.79
CA ASN A 210 5.98 -20.76 26.02
C ASN A 210 6.33 -20.24 24.62
N GLU A 211 5.36 -19.72 23.88
CA GLU A 211 5.57 -19.20 22.53
C GLU A 211 6.59 -18.05 22.49
N ILE A 212 6.50 -17.09 23.41
CA ILE A 212 7.40 -15.94 23.42
C ILE A 212 8.83 -16.34 23.77
N LYS A 213 9.01 -17.38 24.60
CA LYS A 213 10.33 -17.90 24.94
C LYS A 213 10.99 -18.51 23.70
N SER A 214 10.31 -19.44 23.03
CA SER A 214 10.81 -20.05 21.80
C SER A 214 11.04 -19.03 20.69
N TRP A 215 10.16 -18.03 20.57
CA TRP A 215 10.34 -16.94 19.62
C TRP A 215 11.57 -16.08 19.95
N GLU A 216 11.81 -15.75 21.21
CA GLU A 216 12.99 -14.98 21.63
C GLU A 216 14.29 -15.75 21.40
N GLU A 217 14.31 -17.06 21.69
CA GLU A 217 15.44 -17.96 21.38
C GLU A 217 15.73 -17.95 19.87
N HIS A 218 14.70 -18.13 19.03
CA HIS A 218 14.86 -18.06 17.59
C HIS A 218 15.36 -16.69 17.09
N MET A 219 14.91 -15.58 17.70
CA MET A 219 15.42 -14.24 17.35
C MET A 219 16.90 -14.08 17.67
N ILE A 220 17.40 -14.71 18.74
CA ILE A 220 18.84 -14.70 19.07
C ILE A 220 19.61 -15.49 18.02
N GLU A 221 19.13 -16.68 17.64
CA GLU A 221 19.78 -17.53 16.62
C GLU A 221 19.96 -16.83 15.27
N ILE A 222 18.98 -16.03 14.84
CA ILE A 222 19.06 -15.25 13.58
C ILE A 222 19.75 -13.88 13.75
N GLY A 223 20.36 -13.60 14.91
CA GLY A 223 21.09 -12.35 15.18
C GLY A 223 20.22 -11.11 15.40
N ARG A 224 18.94 -11.28 15.73
CA ARG A 224 17.94 -10.22 15.98
C ARG A 224 17.66 -10.01 17.47
N GLU A 225 18.72 -9.98 18.26
CA GLU A 225 18.65 -9.74 19.72
C GLU A 225 18.00 -8.39 20.08
N ASP A 226 18.01 -7.43 19.16
CA ASP A 226 17.33 -6.13 19.29
C ASP A 226 15.81 -6.25 19.55
N LEU A 227 15.23 -7.41 19.20
CA LEU A 227 13.80 -7.69 19.32
C LEU A 227 13.41 -8.45 20.59
N VAL A 228 14.39 -8.96 21.34
CA VAL A 228 14.19 -9.71 22.59
C VAL A 228 13.84 -8.75 23.72
N ARG A 229 12.95 -9.16 24.64
CA ARG A 229 12.62 -8.33 25.80
C ARG A 229 13.85 -8.19 26.69
N ARG A 230 14.20 -6.94 27.03
CA ARG A 230 15.18 -6.69 28.10
C ARG A 230 14.58 -7.20 29.41
N LYS A 231 15.30 -8.09 30.11
CA LYS A 231 15.01 -8.38 31.51
C LYS A 231 15.34 -7.09 32.28
N GLU A 232 14.32 -6.35 32.71
CA GLU A 232 14.54 -5.33 33.74
C GLU A 232 15.15 -6.06 34.94
N ARG A 233 16.43 -5.78 35.24
CA ARG A 233 16.97 -6.06 36.57
C ARG A 233 16.06 -5.28 37.52
N ARG A 234 15.15 -5.96 38.21
CA ARG A 234 14.47 -5.36 39.37
C ARG A 234 15.60 -4.88 40.27
N ALA A 235 15.81 -3.57 40.33
CA ALA A 235 16.73 -3.00 41.28
C ALA A 235 16.16 -3.35 42.65
N THR A 236 16.76 -4.34 43.31
CA THR A 236 16.55 -4.58 44.73
C THR A 236 16.99 -3.29 45.42
N LYS A 237 16.02 -2.48 45.86
CA LYS A 237 16.33 -1.38 46.77
C LYS A 237 16.88 -2.04 48.04
N ALA A 238 18.17 -1.84 48.28
CA ALA A 238 18.79 -2.09 49.58
C ALA A 238 18.30 -1.05 50.59
#